data_AF-A0A5C3KA04-F1
#
_entry.id   AF-A0A5C3KA04-F1
#
_cell.length_a   1.000
_cell.length_b   1.000
_cell.length_c   1.000
_cell.angle_alpha   90.00
_cell.angle_beta   90.00
_cell.angle_gamma   90.00
#
_symmetry.space_group_name_H-M   'P 1'
#
loop_
_entity.id
_entity.type
_entity.pdbx_description
1 polymer ?
#
loop_
_entity_poly.entity_id
_entity_poly.type
_entity_poly.pdbx_seq_one_letter_code
_entity_poly.pdbx_strand_id
1 'polypeptide(L)' 'TPGYSVTGAGLVVCSCHCLVHPNGAGNLQKGEWYCNMDYILFSSIVAFGLLWVVITYDIACQW' A
#
# COMPACT_ATOMS: atom_id res chain seq x y z
N THR A 1 -20.15 -10.71 -1.70
CA THR A 1 -20.49 -9.98 -0.46
C THR A 1 -20.97 -8.57 -0.82
N PRO A 2 -22.27 -8.37 -1.05
CA PRO A 2 -22.81 -7.04 -1.36
C PRO A 2 -22.91 -6.23 -0.07
N GLY A 3 -22.06 -5.20 0.11
CA GLY A 3 -22.17 -4.27 1.24
C GLY A 3 -20.85 -3.70 1.78
N TYR A 4 -19.70 -4.24 1.41
CA TYR A 4 -18.41 -3.66 1.83
C TYR A 4 -17.93 -2.64 0.79
N SER A 5 -17.80 -1.37 1.21
CA SER A 5 -17.23 -0.27 0.40
C SER A 5 -15.74 -0.49 0.08
N VAL A 6 -15.08 -1.34 0.87
CA VAL A 6 -13.66 -1.65 0.78
C VAL A 6 -13.47 -3.16 0.91
N THR A 7 -12.69 -3.76 0.01
CA THR A 7 -12.44 -5.21 0.01
C THR A 7 -11.11 -5.59 0.64
N GLY A 8 -10.22 -4.63 0.85
CA GLY A 8 -8.94 -4.85 1.52
C GLY A 8 -8.29 -3.53 1.95
N ALA A 9 -7.11 -3.63 2.54
CA ALA A 9 -6.28 -2.47 2.87
C ALA A 9 -4.85 -2.73 2.40
N GLY A 10 -4.20 -1.67 1.92
CA GLY A 10 -2.79 -1.63 1.59
C GLY A 10 -2.01 -0.90 2.66
N LEU A 11 -0.83 -1.41 3.01
CA LEU A 11 0.05 -0.81 3.99
C LEU A 11 1.49 -0.83 3.50
N VAL A 12 2.14 0.33 3.52
CA VAL A 12 3.57 0.49 3.27
C VAL A 12 4.25 0.67 4.61
N VAL A 13 5.08 -0.30 4.95
CA VAL A 13 5.82 -0.35 6.21
C VAL A 13 7.31 -0.31 5.96
N CYS A 14 8.04 0.34 6.85
CA CYS A 14 9.49 0.24 6.90
C CYS A 14 9.86 -1.19 7.35
N SER A 15 10.62 -1.92 6.53
CA SER A 15 11.04 -3.30 6.84
C SER A 15 11.93 -3.40 8.08
N CYS A 16 12.60 -2.32 8.48
CA CYS A 16 13.55 -2.30 9.60
C CYS A 16 12.87 -2.04 10.96
N HIS A 17 11.88 -1.16 10.99
CA HIS A 17 11.23 -0.73 12.25
C HIS A 17 9.73 -1.06 12.31
N CYS A 18 9.17 -1.69 11.26
CA CYS A 18 7.74 -1.95 11.11
C CYS A 18 6.85 -0.70 11.30
N LEU A 19 7.41 0.48 11.03
CA LEU A 19 6.70 1.73 11.12
C LEU A 19 5.91 1.97 9.82
N VAL A 20 4.65 2.35 9.96
CA VAL A 20 3.81 2.74 8.83
C VAL A 20 4.27 4.10 8.33
N HIS A 21 4.48 4.20 7.02
CA HIS A 21 4.88 5.46 6.41
C HIS A 21 3.70 6.46 6.42
N PRO A 22 3.94 7.79 6.52
CA PRO A 22 2.87 8.76 6.32
C PRO A 22 2.31 8.60 4.90
N ASN A 23 0.98 8.58 4.79
CA ASN A 23 0.24 8.22 3.56
C ASN A 23 0.48 6.79 3.04
N GLY A 24 1.18 5.94 3.80
CA GLY A 24 1.44 4.54 3.45
C GLY A 24 0.25 3.61 3.74
N ALA A 25 -0.87 4.11 4.24
CA ALA A 25 -2.08 3.32 4.49
C ALA A 25 -3.20 3.76 3.55
N GLY A 26 -3.83 2.81 2.88
CA GLY A 26 -4.93 3.10 1.97
C GLY A 26 -5.90 1.94 1.81
N ASN A 27 -7.11 2.29 1.38
CA ASN A 27 -8.20 1.36 1.20
C ASN A 27 -8.12 0.73 -0.20
N LEU A 28 -8.33 -0.58 -0.28
CA LEU A 28 -8.26 -1.34 -1.51
C LEU A 28 -9.65 -1.60 -2.06
N GLN A 29 -9.94 -0.99 -3.21
CA GLN A 29 -11.23 -1.13 -3.90
C GLN A 29 -11.26 -2.40 -4.74
N LYS A 30 -12.45 -2.99 -4.84
CA LYS A 30 -12.64 -4.26 -5.54
C LYS A 30 -12.41 -4.07 -7.04
N GLY A 31 -11.33 -4.66 -7.55
CA GLY A 31 -10.98 -4.67 -8.98
C GLY A 31 -9.75 -3.83 -9.33
N GLU A 32 -9.34 -2.89 -8.46
CA GLU A 32 -8.21 -1.97 -8.71
C GLU A 32 -7.11 -2.11 -7.65
N TRP A 33 -6.81 -3.36 -7.28
CA TRP A 33 -5.86 -3.69 -6.22
C TRP A 33 -4.44 -3.21 -6.54
N TYR A 34 -3.98 -3.42 -7.78
CA TYR A 34 -2.64 -3.03 -8.20
C TYR A 34 -2.49 -1.51 -8.22
N CYS A 35 -3.40 -0.80 -8.91
CA CYS A 35 -3.31 0.66 -9.04
C CYS A 35 -3.37 1.40 -7.69
N ASN A 36 -4.22 0.94 -6.75
CA ASN A 36 -4.24 1.53 -5.41
C ASN A 36 -2.97 1.23 -4.62
N MET A 37 -2.41 0.02 -4.72
CA MET A 37 -1.14 -0.29 -4.07
C MET A 37 0.03 0.52 -4.64
N ASP A 38 0.11 0.67 -5.96
CA ASP A 38 1.10 1.53 -6.63
C ASP A 38 0.95 2.99 -6.19
N TYR A 39 -0.29 3.48 -6.07
CA TYR A 39 -0.57 4.83 -5.59
C TYR A 39 -0.13 5.02 -4.14
N ILE A 40 -0.45 4.08 -3.24
CA ILE A 40 -0.03 4.14 -1.83
C ILE A 40 1.50 4.08 -1.73
N LEU A 41 2.15 3.23 -2.53
CA LEU A 41 3.60 3.13 -2.59
C LEU A 41 4.24 4.45 -3.06
N PHE A 42 3.78 4.99 -4.20
CA PHE A 42 4.35 6.21 -4.76
C PHE A 42 4.08 7.43 -3.88
N SER A 43 2.87 7.55 -3.32
CA SER A 43 2.54 8.64 -2.38
C SER A 43 3.37 8.59 -1.11
N SER A 44 3.68 7.39 -0.60
CA SER A 44 4.55 7.22 0.56
C SER A 44 6.02 7.53 0.26
N ILE A 45 6.51 7.20 -0.95
CA ILE A 45 7.90 7.51 -1.37
C ILE A 45 8.07 9.00 -1.63
N VAL A 46 7.11 9.62 -2.32
CA VAL A 46 7.10 11.06 -2.60
C VAL A 46 7.11 11.86 -1.29
N ALA A 47 6.42 11.39 -0.25
CA ALA A 47 6.39 12.06 1.05
C ALA A 47 7.75 12.09 1.78
N PHE A 48 8.67 11.18 1.46
CA PHE A 48 9.92 11.01 2.23
C PHE A 48 11.19 11.33 1.43
N GLY A 49 11.13 11.45 0.10
CA GLY A 49 12.30 11.81 -0.73
C GLY A 49 13.49 10.85 -0.57
N LEU A 50 13.22 9.56 -0.36
CA LEU A 50 14.25 8.55 -0.11
C LEU A 50 15.11 8.28 -1.35
N LEU A 51 16.43 8.38 -1.18
CA LEU A 51 17.43 8.22 -2.25
C LEU A 51 17.66 6.74 -2.62
N TRP A 52 17.34 5.81 -1.72
CA TRP A 52 17.43 4.36 -1.90
C TRP A 52 16.25 3.67 -1.17
N VAL A 53 15.38 3.00 -1.93
CA VAL A 53 14.23 2.26 -1.39
C VAL A 53 14.29 0.83 -1.91
N VAL A 54 14.31 -0.14 -1.00
CA VAL A 54 14.11 -1.55 -1.32
C VAL A 54 12.62 -1.84 -1.17
N ILE A 55 11.94 -2.12 -2.28
CA ILE A 55 10.51 -2.38 -2.30
C ILE A 55 10.31 -3.90 -2.26
N THR A 56 9.76 -4.40 -1.16
CA THR A 56 9.27 -5.78 -1.05
C THR A 56 7.75 -5.75 -1.13
N TYR A 57 7.18 -6.36 -2.18
CA TYR A 57 5.75 -6.35 -2.43
C TYR A 57 5.12 -7.69 -1.97
N ASP A 58 4.23 -7.63 -0.99
CA ASP A 58 3.42 -8.77 -0.54
C ASP A 58 1.94 -8.43 -0.75
N ILE A 59 1.26 -9.24 -1.58
CA ILE A 59 -0.17 -9.10 -1.84
C ILE A 59 -0.86 -10.42 -1.53
N ALA A 60 -1.47 -10.49 -0.34
CA ALA A 60 -2.06 -11.72 0.16
C ALA A 60 -3.32 -12.19 -0.59
N CYS A 61 -3.85 -11.43 -1.56
CA CYS A 61 -5.09 -11.73 -2.27
C CYS A 61 -5.02 -11.46 -3.78
N GLN A 62 -4.27 -12.27 -4.52
CA GLN A 62 -4.21 -12.22 -6.00
C GLN A 62 -5.40 -12.91 -6.71
N TRP A 63 -6.37 -13.45 -5.97
CA TRP A 63 -7.49 -14.25 -6.47
C TRP A 63 -8.79 -13.87 -5.76
#